data_AF-A0A2G5UXG1-F1
#
_entry.id   AF-A0A2G5UXG1-F1
#
_cell.length_a   1.000
_cell.length_b   1.000
_cell.length_c   1.000
_cell.angle_alpha   90.00
_cell.angle_beta   90.00
_cell.angle_gamma   90.00
#
_symmetry.space_group_name_H-M   'P 1'
#
loop_
_entity.id
_entity.type
_entity.pdbx_description
1 polymer ?
#
loop_
_entity_poly.entity_id
_entity_poly.type
_entity_poly.pdbx_seq_one_letter_code
_entity_poly.pdbx_strand_id
1 'polypeptide(L)'
;MTSKYPYVLTTQILMLTIDMFFNALSILCYGDNMALLLIYILQDTLLIMSSLVLFVSFTATFVFQLGLIHIVLVQFLPTIIMSIFYTFVSIGYHYTSLSSTWEDQTVNIFLETHLLIFFILHKVISCIFYSFYKRTALQISDPKYNSDSTWLRELFIKHMNDKAAKLEARNAAAAT
;
A
#
# COMPACT_ATOMS: atom_id res chain seq x y z
N MET A 1 12.70 -25.37 8.54
CA MET A 1 11.55 -24.87 7.76
C MET A 1 11.96 -23.56 7.13
N THR A 2 12.06 -23.50 5.81
CA THR A 2 12.48 -22.30 5.08
C THR A 2 11.47 -21.19 5.34
N SER A 3 11.92 -20.11 5.95
CA SER A 3 11.09 -18.96 6.30
C SER A 3 10.44 -18.40 5.02
N LYS A 4 9.10 -18.34 4.95
CA LYS A 4 8.36 -17.79 3.80
C LYS A 4 8.45 -16.25 3.72
N TYR A 5 8.80 -15.61 4.84
CA TYR A 5 8.85 -14.15 5.01
C TYR A 5 9.86 -13.43 4.09
N PRO A 6 11.12 -13.88 3.91
CA PRO A 6 12.04 -13.25 2.97
C PRO A 6 11.53 -13.24 1.53
N TYR A 7 10.77 -14.26 1.11
CA TYR A 7 10.24 -14.31 -0.26
C TYR A 7 9.14 -13.27 -0.50
N VAL A 8 8.20 -13.13 0.44
CA VAL A 8 7.13 -12.11 0.33
C VAL A 8 7.71 -10.70 0.36
N LEU A 9 8.65 -10.43 1.28
CA LEU A 9 9.33 -9.15 1.36
C LEU A 9 10.10 -8.83 0.07
N THR A 10 10.84 -9.81 -0.46
CA THR A 10 11.61 -9.63 -1.70
C THR A 10 10.69 -9.30 -2.86
N THR A 11 9.56 -10.00 -2.99
CA THR A 11 8.55 -9.71 -4.01
C THR A 11 7.98 -8.30 -3.86
N GLN A 12 7.62 -7.87 -2.64
CA GLN A 12 7.10 -6.54 -2.37
C GLN A 12 8.11 -5.43 -2.73
N ILE A 13 9.38 -5.60 -2.36
CA ILE A 13 10.44 -4.63 -2.67
C ILE A 13 10.73 -4.61 -4.17
N LEU A 14 10.73 -5.77 -4.84
CA LEU A 14 10.91 -5.86 -6.28
C LEU A 14 9.79 -5.13 -7.03
N MET A 15 8.54 -5.36 -6.65
CA MET A 15 7.39 -4.66 -7.23
C MET A 15 7.51 -3.14 -7.06
N LEU A 16 7.87 -2.67 -5.86
CA LEU A 16 8.06 -1.24 -5.60
C LEU A 16 9.19 -0.63 -6.45
N THR A 17 10.26 -1.39 -6.66
CA THR A 17 11.41 -0.96 -7.47
C THR A 17 11.05 -0.87 -8.94
N ILE A 18 10.30 -1.85 -9.46
CA ILE A 18 9.82 -1.84 -10.85
C ILE A 18 8.83 -0.67 -11.06
N ASP A 19 7.95 -0.40 -10.09
CA ASP A 19 7.03 0.73 -10.18
C ASP A 19 7.78 2.07 -10.22
N MET A 20 8.75 2.26 -9.34
CA MET A 20 9.61 3.45 -9.34
C MET A 20 10.39 3.59 -10.66
N PHE A 21 10.85 2.47 -11.22
CA PHE A 21 11.51 2.46 -12.53
C PHE A 21 10.56 2.90 -13.65
N PHE A 22 9.33 2.37 -13.73
CA PHE A 22 8.34 2.80 -14.71
C PHE A 22 7.93 4.26 -14.53
N ASN A 23 7.80 4.71 -13.28
CA ASN A 23 7.51 6.10 -12.97
C ASN A 23 8.61 7.06 -13.47
N ALA A 24 9.88 6.64 -13.43
CA ALA A 24 11.00 7.41 -13.97
C ALA A 24 11.10 7.28 -15.50
N LEU A 25 10.92 6.06 -16.04
CA LEU A 25 10.99 5.76 -17.46
C LEU A 25 9.93 6.51 -18.27
N SER A 26 8.74 6.74 -17.69
CA SER A 26 7.68 7.50 -18.36
C SER A 26 8.10 8.92 -18.75
N ILE A 27 9.06 9.52 -18.03
CA ILE A 27 9.60 10.85 -18.36
C ILE A 27 10.50 10.75 -19.61
N LEU A 28 11.26 9.66 -19.75
CA LEU A 28 12.16 9.43 -20.88
C LEU A 28 11.41 9.07 -22.16
N CYS A 29 10.30 8.34 -22.03
CA CYS A 29 9.42 7.97 -23.14
C CYS A 29 8.41 9.07 -23.49
N TYR A 30 8.59 10.28 -22.98
CA TYR A 30 7.72 11.40 -23.27
C TYR A 30 7.67 11.71 -24.77
N GLY A 31 6.46 11.88 -25.32
CA GLY A 31 6.22 12.13 -26.74
C GLY A 31 5.89 10.86 -27.56
N ASP A 32 6.17 9.66 -27.03
CA ASP A 32 5.69 8.41 -27.62
C ASP A 32 4.47 7.90 -26.86
N ASN A 33 3.28 8.21 -27.40
CA ASN A 33 1.99 7.81 -26.79
C ASN A 33 1.86 6.29 -26.66
N MET A 34 2.43 5.50 -27.57
CA MET A 34 2.33 4.04 -27.50
C MET A 34 3.22 3.48 -26.41
N ALA A 35 4.45 3.99 -26.28
CA ALA A 35 5.34 3.61 -25.19
C ALA A 35 4.75 4.03 -23.82
N LEU A 36 4.20 5.24 -23.72
CA LEU A 36 3.55 5.72 -22.49
C LEU A 36 2.34 4.88 -22.12
N LEU A 37 1.48 4.53 -23.09
CA LEU A 37 0.32 3.65 -22.85
C LEU A 37 0.75 2.31 -22.23
N LEU A 38 1.79 1.68 -22.79
CA LEU A 38 2.31 0.41 -22.27
C LEU A 38 2.89 0.55 -20.87
N ILE A 39 3.69 1.60 -20.63
CA ILE A 39 4.27 1.87 -19.31
C ILE A 39 3.16 2.12 -18.27
N TYR A 40 2.15 2.91 -18.60
CA TYR A 40 1.04 3.23 -17.71
C TYR A 40 0.20 2.00 -17.35
N ILE A 41 -0.14 1.15 -18.34
CA ILE A 41 -0.87 -0.11 -18.07
C ILE A 41 -0.06 -1.05 -17.17
N LEU A 42 1.25 -1.19 -17.43
CA LEU A 42 2.12 -2.02 -16.62
C LEU A 42 2.26 -1.47 -15.20
N GLN A 43 2.38 -0.14 -15.06
CA GLN A 43 2.48 0.53 -13.79
C GLN A 43 1.19 0.37 -12.96
N ASP A 44 0.03 0.63 -13.54
CA ASP A 44 -1.25 0.52 -12.82
C ASP A 44 -1.53 -0.93 -12.40
N THR A 45 -1.23 -1.90 -13.27
CA THR A 45 -1.31 -3.32 -12.92
C THR A 45 -0.40 -3.64 -11.74
N LEU A 46 0.83 -3.13 -11.73
CA LEU A 46 1.80 -3.36 -10.66
C LEU A 46 1.37 -2.72 -9.33
N LEU A 47 0.74 -1.55 -9.35
CA LEU A 47 0.19 -0.90 -8.15
C LEU A 47 -0.97 -1.69 -7.56
N ILE A 48 -1.87 -2.20 -8.40
CA ILE A 48 -2.97 -3.08 -7.97
C ILE A 48 -2.39 -4.37 -7.37
N MET A 49 -1.44 -5.01 -8.04
CA MET A 49 -0.79 -6.23 -7.53
C MET A 49 -0.05 -5.98 -6.22
N SER A 50 0.66 -4.87 -6.09
CA SER A 50 1.35 -4.48 -4.85
C SER A 50 0.35 -4.28 -3.70
N SER A 51 -0.80 -3.67 -3.99
CA SER A 51 -1.90 -3.50 -3.02
C SER A 51 -2.50 -4.84 -2.59
N LEU A 52 -2.70 -5.77 -3.53
CA LEU A 52 -3.22 -7.10 -3.26
C LEU A 52 -2.25 -7.94 -2.42
N VAL A 53 -0.95 -7.94 -2.77
CA VAL A 53 0.08 -8.64 -2.00
C VAL A 53 0.18 -8.07 -0.60
N LEU A 54 0.08 -6.75 -0.43
CA LEU A 54 0.04 -6.11 0.88
C LEU A 54 -1.15 -6.59 1.71
N PHE A 55 -2.34 -6.62 1.11
CA PHE A 55 -3.56 -7.09 1.76
C PHE A 55 -3.50 -8.56 2.16
N VAL A 56 -3.01 -9.43 1.28
CA VAL A 56 -2.82 -10.87 1.58
C VAL A 56 -1.77 -11.07 2.68
N SER A 57 -0.68 -10.30 2.64
CA SER A 57 0.37 -10.38 3.67
C SER A 57 -0.16 -9.96 5.03
N PHE A 58 -1.06 -8.97 5.06
CA PHE A 58 -1.75 -8.53 6.27
C PHE A 58 -2.66 -9.62 6.84
N THR A 59 -3.54 -10.23 6.03
CA THR A 59 -4.46 -11.28 6.50
C THR A 59 -3.74 -12.57 6.88
N ALA A 60 -2.54 -12.81 6.33
CA ALA A 60 -1.70 -13.94 6.68
C ALA A 60 -0.99 -13.80 8.04
N THR A 61 -0.99 -12.61 8.67
CA THR A 61 -0.34 -12.41 9.98
C THR A 61 -1.05 -13.16 11.10
N PHE A 62 -0.28 -13.71 12.05
CA PHE A 62 -0.82 -14.48 13.17
C PHE A 62 -1.65 -13.59 14.12
N VAL A 63 -1.28 -12.31 14.26
CA VAL A 63 -2.05 -11.33 15.05
C VAL A 63 -3.47 -11.13 14.50
N PHE A 64 -3.63 -11.14 13.18
CA PHE A 64 -4.95 -11.08 12.54
C PHE A 64 -5.75 -12.38 12.79
N GLN A 65 -5.09 -13.54 12.68
CA GLN A 65 -5.71 -14.85 12.92
C GLN A 65 -6.18 -15.03 14.37
N LEU A 66 -5.52 -14.42 15.36
CA LEU A 66 -5.92 -14.43 16.77
C LEU A 66 -7.05 -13.44 17.12
N GLY A 67 -7.53 -12.65 16.16
CA GLY A 67 -8.63 -11.71 16.38
C GLY A 67 -8.21 -10.37 17.01
N LEU A 68 -6.90 -10.08 17.13
CA LEU A 68 -6.38 -8.78 17.59
C LEU A 68 -6.36 -7.73 16.45
N ILE A 69 -7.39 -7.76 15.60
CA ILE A 69 -7.48 -6.99 14.35
C ILE A 69 -7.30 -5.48 14.56
N HIS A 70 -7.75 -4.95 15.70
CA HIS A 70 -7.68 -3.51 16.00
C HIS A 70 -6.23 -2.99 16.04
N ILE A 71 -5.30 -3.75 16.61
CA ILE A 71 -3.90 -3.35 16.76
C ILE A 71 -3.22 -3.30 15.39
N VAL A 72 -3.52 -4.31 14.56
CA VAL A 72 -2.99 -4.48 13.21
C VAL A 72 -3.59 -3.38 12.30
N LEU A 73 -4.90 -3.12 12.40
CA LEU A 73 -5.58 -2.06 11.65
C LEU A 73 -5.01 -0.67 11.93
N VAL A 74 -4.82 -0.27 13.20
CA VAL A 74 -4.27 1.06 13.52
C VAL A 74 -2.89 1.28 12.89
N GLN A 75 -2.10 0.23 12.78
CA GLN A 75 -0.75 0.33 12.24
C GLN A 75 -0.68 0.28 10.70
N PHE A 76 -1.58 -0.44 10.04
CA PHE A 76 -1.50 -0.70 8.59
C PHE A 76 -2.56 0.01 7.74
N LEU A 77 -3.65 0.50 8.35
CA LEU A 77 -4.70 1.26 7.67
C LEU A 77 -4.18 2.52 6.96
N PRO A 78 -3.20 3.29 7.50
CA PRO A 78 -2.63 4.42 6.77
C PRO A 78 -2.02 4.00 5.41
N THR A 79 -1.33 2.86 5.37
CA THR A 79 -0.69 2.37 4.15
C THR A 79 -1.72 1.86 3.14
N ILE A 80 -2.79 1.20 3.60
CA ILE A 80 -3.88 0.76 2.72
C ILE A 80 -4.57 1.97 2.09
N ILE A 81 -4.89 2.99 2.89
CA ILE A 81 -5.49 4.24 2.39
C ILE A 81 -4.55 4.90 1.37
N MET A 82 -3.26 5.01 1.69
CA MET A 82 -2.27 5.57 0.77
C MET A 82 -2.14 4.76 -0.53
N SER A 83 -2.23 3.44 -0.46
CA SER A 83 -2.16 2.54 -1.63
C SER A 83 -3.34 2.76 -2.57
N ILE A 84 -4.55 2.81 -2.00
CA ILE A 84 -5.78 3.08 -2.76
C ILE A 84 -5.71 4.48 -3.37
N PHE A 85 -5.39 5.48 -2.55
CA PHE A 85 -5.29 6.86 -2.98
C PHE A 85 -4.28 7.06 -4.11
N TYR A 86 -3.07 6.51 -3.95
CA TYR A 86 -2.04 6.62 -4.99
C TYR A 86 -2.45 5.91 -6.29
N THR A 87 -3.09 4.74 -6.20
CA THR A 87 -3.59 4.03 -7.40
C THR A 87 -4.58 4.90 -8.18
N PHE A 88 -5.54 5.56 -7.51
CA PHE A 88 -6.49 6.46 -8.19
C PHE A 88 -5.81 7.69 -8.78
N VAL A 89 -4.89 8.31 -8.03
CA VAL A 89 -4.12 9.46 -8.52
C VAL A 89 -3.27 9.07 -9.74
N SER A 90 -2.71 7.86 -9.74
CA SER A 90 -1.90 7.32 -10.84
C SER A 90 -2.72 7.10 -12.10
N ILE A 91 -3.84 6.37 -11.99
CA ILE A 91 -4.76 6.14 -13.12
C ILE A 91 -5.28 7.48 -13.65
N GLY A 92 -5.64 8.41 -12.77
CA GLY A 92 -6.09 9.74 -13.15
C GLY A 92 -5.03 10.50 -13.94
N TYR A 93 -3.79 10.53 -13.46
CA TYR A 93 -2.68 11.17 -14.15
C TYR A 93 -2.39 10.51 -15.50
N HIS A 94 -2.35 9.18 -15.57
CA HIS A 94 -2.14 8.43 -16.81
C HIS A 94 -3.21 8.74 -17.85
N TYR A 95 -4.48 8.73 -17.44
CA TYR A 95 -5.60 9.07 -18.30
C TYR A 95 -5.49 10.50 -18.83
N THR A 96 -5.29 11.49 -17.95
CA THR A 96 -5.20 12.89 -18.36
C THR A 96 -3.97 13.13 -19.25
N SER A 97 -2.81 12.57 -18.88
CA SER A 97 -1.58 12.67 -19.67
C SER A 97 -1.78 12.15 -21.09
N LEU A 98 -2.38 10.96 -21.24
CA LEU A 98 -2.51 10.32 -22.54
C LEU A 98 -3.64 10.97 -23.36
N SER A 99 -4.77 11.31 -22.72
CA SER A 99 -5.89 11.96 -23.40
C SER A 99 -5.51 13.33 -23.99
N SER A 100 -4.61 14.07 -23.35
CA SER A 100 -4.16 15.38 -23.84
C SER A 100 -3.21 15.30 -25.04
N THR A 101 -2.44 14.21 -25.18
CA THR A 101 -1.43 14.08 -26.25
C THR A 101 -1.86 13.11 -27.36
N TRP A 102 -2.99 12.41 -27.21
CA TRP A 102 -3.43 11.36 -28.14
C TRP A 102 -3.74 11.89 -29.54
N GLU A 103 -4.51 12.97 -29.63
CA GLU A 103 -4.91 13.58 -30.90
C GLU A 103 -3.85 14.57 -31.42
N ASP A 104 -3.24 15.34 -30.52
CA ASP A 104 -2.23 16.34 -30.85
C ASP A 104 -0.94 16.11 -30.05
N GLN A 105 0.07 15.57 -30.73
CA GLN A 105 1.38 15.30 -30.15
C GLN A 105 2.22 16.56 -29.93
N THR A 106 1.76 17.73 -30.39
CA THR A 106 2.45 19.01 -30.13
C THR A 106 2.17 19.55 -28.73
N VAL A 107 1.11 19.05 -28.07
CA VAL A 107 0.78 19.40 -26.69
C VAL A 107 1.90 18.95 -25.77
N ASN A 108 2.49 19.91 -25.07
CA ASN A 108 3.56 19.65 -24.14
C ASN A 108 3.05 19.73 -22.69
N ILE A 109 3.08 18.61 -21.96
CA ILE A 109 2.66 18.50 -20.55
C ILE A 109 3.39 19.53 -19.68
N PHE A 110 4.64 19.86 -20.00
CA PHE A 110 5.44 20.85 -19.24
C PHE A 110 5.05 22.30 -19.51
N LEU A 111 4.36 22.57 -20.63
CA LEU A 111 3.88 23.90 -20.99
C LEU A 111 2.45 24.14 -20.48
N GLU A 112 1.64 23.08 -20.38
CA GLU A 112 0.28 23.14 -19.84
C GLU A 112 0.26 23.15 -18.31
N THR A 113 -0.14 24.28 -17.72
CA THR A 113 -0.06 24.50 -16.27
C THR A 113 -0.84 23.46 -15.46
N HIS A 114 -2.02 23.06 -15.92
CA HIS A 114 -2.86 22.10 -15.24
C HIS A 114 -2.25 20.68 -15.26
N LEU A 115 -1.65 20.27 -16.38
CA LEU A 115 -0.96 18.99 -16.52
C LEU A 115 0.33 18.95 -15.71
N LEU A 116 1.09 20.04 -15.69
CA LEU A 116 2.30 20.17 -14.89
C LEU A 116 2.02 20.05 -13.39
N ILE A 117 0.98 20.74 -12.89
CA ILE A 117 0.56 20.62 -11.48
C ILE A 117 0.19 19.18 -11.16
N PHE A 118 -0.57 18.51 -12.04
CA PHE A 118 -0.99 17.14 -11.80
C PHE A 118 0.20 16.16 -11.83
N PHE A 119 1.15 16.36 -12.75
CA PHE A 119 2.41 15.62 -12.79
C PHE A 119 3.20 15.77 -11.49
N ILE A 120 3.42 17.00 -11.01
CA ILE A 120 4.16 17.24 -9.77
C ILE A 120 3.43 16.58 -8.58
N LEU A 121 2.11 16.72 -8.51
CA LEU A 121 1.29 16.10 -7.47
C LEU A 121 1.42 14.57 -7.49
N HIS A 122 1.38 13.95 -8.67
CA HIS A 122 1.60 12.51 -8.84
C HIS A 122 2.97 12.07 -8.32
N LYS A 123 4.05 12.80 -8.67
CA LYS A 123 5.42 12.50 -8.21
C LYS A 123 5.61 12.68 -6.70
N VAL A 124 4.97 13.69 -6.11
CA VAL A 124 5.04 13.90 -4.66
C VAL A 124 4.31 12.76 -3.93
N ILE A 125 3.12 12.38 -4.40
CA ILE A 125 2.35 11.30 -3.79
C ILE A 125 3.05 9.95 -3.97
N SER A 126 3.71 9.70 -5.10
CA SER A 126 4.47 8.46 -5.31
C SER A 126 5.60 8.31 -4.28
N CYS A 127 6.38 9.37 -4.02
CA CYS A 127 7.42 9.39 -2.99
C CYS A 127 6.87 9.06 -1.58
N ILE A 128 5.71 9.62 -1.23
CA ILE A 128 5.04 9.36 0.04
C ILE A 128 4.59 7.88 0.08
N PHE A 129 3.93 7.41 -0.98
CA PHE A 129 3.47 6.03 -1.09
C PHE A 129 4.63 5.03 -0.93
N TYR A 130 5.75 5.22 -1.63
CA TYR A 130 6.91 4.34 -1.54
C TYR A 130 7.47 4.25 -0.11
N SER A 131 7.47 5.37 0.60
CA SER A 131 7.93 5.44 1.99
C SER A 131 7.03 4.64 2.93
N PHE A 132 5.70 4.81 2.81
CA PHE A 132 4.72 4.09 3.63
C PHE A 132 4.68 2.60 3.30
N TYR A 133 4.72 2.24 2.01
CA TYR A 133 4.69 0.86 1.54
C TYR A 133 5.93 0.10 2.01
N LYS A 134 7.14 0.64 1.79
CA LYS A 134 8.39 0.04 2.26
C LYS A 134 8.39 -0.20 3.77
N ARG A 135 8.00 0.82 4.55
CA ARG A 135 7.93 0.71 6.02
C ARG A 135 6.99 -0.43 6.43
N THR A 136 5.85 -0.53 5.78
CA THR A 136 4.85 -1.55 6.08
C THR A 136 5.29 -2.95 5.69
N ALA A 137 5.87 -3.11 4.50
CA ALA A 137 6.41 -4.39 4.03
C ALA A 137 7.45 -4.95 5.01
N LEU A 138 8.35 -4.09 5.52
CA LEU A 138 9.34 -4.46 6.53
C LEU A 138 8.69 -4.83 7.87
N GLN A 139 7.69 -4.07 8.32
CA GLN A 139 6.99 -4.34 9.59
C GLN A 139 6.18 -5.65 9.54
N ILE A 140 5.47 -5.93 8.45
CA ILE A 140 4.69 -7.17 8.30
C ILE A 140 5.61 -8.38 8.20
N SER A 141 6.83 -8.22 7.69
CA SER A 141 7.79 -9.31 7.56
C SER A 141 8.54 -9.62 8.87
N ASP A 142 8.40 -8.79 9.90
CA ASP A 142 9.02 -9.01 11.21
C ASP A 142 8.44 -10.30 11.85
N PRO A 143 9.29 -11.23 12.32
CA PRO A 143 8.86 -12.43 13.06
C PRO A 143 7.88 -12.15 14.19
N LYS A 144 7.95 -10.96 14.81
CA LYS A 144 7.05 -10.54 15.89
C LYS A 144 5.57 -10.68 15.56
N TYR A 145 5.16 -10.42 14.31
CA TYR A 145 3.76 -10.47 13.87
C TYR A 145 3.33 -11.84 13.32
N ASN A 146 4.29 -12.72 13.02
CA ASN A 146 4.04 -13.96 12.29
C ASN A 146 4.37 -15.24 13.07
N SER A 147 5.08 -15.11 14.19
CA SER A 147 5.39 -16.21 15.10
C SER A 147 4.71 -16.00 16.44
N ASP A 148 4.52 -17.09 17.17
CA ASP A 148 4.04 -17.09 18.56
C ASP A 148 5.11 -16.49 19.49
N SER A 149 5.20 -15.17 19.47
CA SER A 149 6.16 -14.40 20.25
C SER A 149 5.64 -14.13 21.66
N THR A 150 6.57 -13.97 22.62
CA THR A 150 6.22 -13.61 24.01
C THR A 150 5.41 -12.32 24.08
N TRP A 151 5.76 -11.33 23.26
CA TRP A 151 5.00 -10.09 23.10
C TRP A 151 3.53 -10.34 22.71
N LEU A 152 3.28 -11.25 21.76
CA LEU A 152 1.92 -11.54 21.31
C LEU A 152 1.10 -12.25 22.40
N ARG A 153 1.74 -13.15 23.15
CA ARG A 153 1.11 -13.84 24.28
C ARG A 153 0.67 -12.86 25.36
N GLU A 154 1.53 -11.92 25.72
CA GLU A 154 1.21 -10.85 26.68
C GLU A 154 0.04 -9.98 26.18
N LEU A 155 0.04 -9.64 24.90
CA LEU A 155 -1.01 -8.84 24.26
C LEU A 155 -2.36 -9.58 24.27
N PHE A 156 -2.35 -10.88 23.98
CA PHE A 156 -3.54 -11.73 24.01
C PHE A 156 -4.10 -11.86 25.43
N ILE A 157 -3.24 -12.11 26.42
CA ILE A 157 -3.65 -12.19 27.84
C ILE A 157 -4.28 -10.87 28.29
N LYS A 158 -3.65 -9.73 27.95
CA LYS A 158 -4.20 -8.41 28.26
C LYS A 158 -5.57 -8.20 27.63
N HIS A 159 -5.73 -8.56 26.35
CA HIS A 159 -7.01 -8.44 25.65
C HIS A 159 -8.10 -9.31 26.28
N MET A 160 -7.79 -10.54 26.69
CA MET A 160 -8.72 -11.44 27.38
C MET A 160 -9.15 -10.89 28.74
N ASN A 161 -8.20 -10.35 29.53
CA ASN A 161 -8.50 -9.75 30.82
C ASN A 161 -9.41 -8.52 30.69
N ASP A 162 -9.14 -7.62 29.73
CA ASP A 162 -10.00 -6.46 29.46
C ASP A 162 -11.42 -6.88 29.05
N LYS A 163 -11.54 -7.96 28.26
CA LYS A 163 -12.84 -8.48 27.83
C LYS A 163 -13.61 -9.10 28.99
N ALA A 164 -12.92 -9.82 29.88
CA ALA A 164 -13.51 -10.38 31.10
C ALA A 164 -14.01 -9.26 32.05
N ALA A 165 -13.19 -8.24 32.31
CA ALA A 165 -13.57 -7.12 33.15
C ALA A 165 -14.79 -6.36 32.61
N LYS A 166 -14.86 -6.14 31.28
CA LYS A 166 -16.04 -5.53 30.64
C LYS A 166 -17.29 -6.39 30.75
N LEU A 167 -17.16 -7.71 30.70
CA LEU A 167 -18.29 -8.62 30.86
C LEU A 167 -18.81 -8.61 32.31
N GLU A 168 -17.91 -8.64 33.29
CA GLU A 168 -18.25 -8.53 34.72
C GLU A 168 -18.97 -7.20 35.01
N ALA A 169 -18.46 -6.08 34.49
CA ALA A 169 -19.09 -4.78 34.64
C ALA A 169 -20.49 -4.72 34.01
N ARG A 170 -20.69 -5.34 32.83
CA ARG A 170 -22.01 -5.43 32.18
C ARG A 170 -22.98 -6.30 32.98
N ASN A 171 -22.52 -7.42 33.52
CA ASN A 171 -23.35 -8.32 34.33
C ASN A 171 -23.75 -7.66 35.67
N ALA A 172 -22.83 -6.92 36.30
CA ALA A 172 -23.12 -6.14 37.50
C ALA A 172 -24.15 -5.04 37.23
N ALA A 173 -24.04 -4.32 36.10
CA ALA A 173 -24.99 -3.29 35.71
C ALA A 173 -26.38 -3.84 35.33
N ALA A 174 -26.47 -5.10 34.89
CA ALA A 174 -27.74 -5.77 34.58
C ALA A 174 -28.43 -6.39 35.81
N ALA A 175 -27.71 -6.51 36.93
CA ALA A 175 -28.22 -7.06 38.20
C ALA A 175 -28.74 -5.98 39.16
N THR A 176 -28.51 -4.70 38.85
CA THR A 176 -29.12 -3.50 39.48
C THR A 176 -30.30 -2.99 38.68
#